data_AF-A0A2V7TSW4-F1
#
_entry.id   AF-A0A2V7TSW4-F1
#
_cell.length_a   1.000
_cell.length_b   1.000
_cell.length_c   1.000
_cell.angle_alpha   90.00
_cell.angle_beta   90.00
_cell.angle_gamma   90.00
#
_symmetry.space_group_name_H-M   'P 1'
#
loop_
_entity.id
_entity.type
_entity.pdbx_description
1 polymer ?
#
loop_
_entity_poly.entity_id
_entity_poly.type
_entity_poly.pdbx_seq_one_letter_code
_entity_poly.pdbx_strand_id
1 'polypeptide(L)' 'MGAEDSKVRPPLPFPESLCHSCAAPPRYVTTDRGSVFIYCPVFGKYPPQPVTACSAFRPRPAPSDAPSD' A
#
# COMPACT_ATOMS: atom_id res chain seq x y z
N MET A 1 15.97 21.94 23.76
CA MET A 1 14.54 21.70 23.48
C MET A 1 14.30 21.92 22.00
N GLY A 2 14.01 20.86 21.23
CA GLY A 2 13.70 20.94 19.80
C GLY A 2 12.53 20.00 19.53
N ALA A 3 11.43 20.59 19.06
CA ALA A 3 10.20 19.92 18.70
C ALA A 3 10.36 19.34 17.29
N GLU A 4 10.29 18.01 17.17
CA GLU A 4 9.96 17.39 15.89
C GLU A 4 8.75 16.50 16.13
N ASP A 5 7.60 17.16 16.02
CA ASP A 5 6.32 16.59 15.63
C ASP A 5 6.53 15.79 14.33
N SER A 6 7.13 14.61 14.48
CA SER A 6 7.15 13.58 13.46
C SER A 6 5.71 13.19 13.31
N LYS A 7 5.03 13.80 12.35
CA LYS A 7 3.68 13.48 11.89
C LYS A 7 3.63 11.98 11.60
N VAL A 8 3.34 11.19 12.64
CA VAL A 8 3.34 9.72 12.56
C VAL A 8 2.16 9.38 11.66
N ARG A 9 2.44 9.22 10.37
CA ARG A 9 1.46 8.66 9.45
C ARG A 9 1.06 7.32 10.07
N PRO A 10 -0.23 7.06 10.24
CA PRO A 10 -0.67 5.79 10.81
C PRO A 10 -0.05 4.65 10.00
N PRO A 11 0.43 3.58 10.68
CA PRO A 11 1.10 2.48 10.02
C PRO A 11 0.19 1.90 8.93
N LEU A 12 0.77 1.58 7.77
CA LEU A 12 0.03 0.96 6.67
C LEU A 12 -0.54 -0.39 7.15
N PRO A 13 -1.77 -0.74 6.75
CA PRO A 13 -2.28 -2.09 6.99
C PRO A 13 -1.38 -3.08 6.25
N PHE A 14 -0.89 -4.11 6.95
CA PHE A 14 0.05 -5.11 6.40
C PHE A 14 1.28 -4.45 5.76
N PRO A 15 2.19 -3.82 6.54
CA PRO A 15 3.32 -3.06 6.01
C PRO A 15 4.21 -3.84 5.03
N GLU A 16 4.33 -5.15 5.23
CA GLU A 16 5.08 -6.11 4.42
C GLU A 16 4.39 -6.51 3.10
N SER A 17 3.17 -6.03 2.85
CA SER A 17 2.41 -6.37 1.65
C SER A 17 3.01 -5.70 0.41
N LEU A 18 3.34 -6.51 -0.61
CA LEU A 18 3.83 -6.05 -1.92
C LEU A 18 2.82 -5.13 -2.63
N CYS A 19 1.55 -5.15 -2.23
CA CYS A 19 0.53 -4.28 -2.79
C CYS A 19 0.87 -2.80 -2.65
N HIS A 20 1.54 -2.39 -1.58
CA HIS A 20 1.89 -0.98 -1.33
C HIS A 20 2.85 -0.40 -2.38
N SER A 21 3.73 -1.25 -2.92
CA SER A 21 4.70 -0.90 -3.95
C SER A 21 4.23 -1.27 -5.37
N CYS A 22 3.01 -1.78 -5.54
CA CYS A 22 2.51 -2.21 -6.84
C CYS A 22 2.15 -1.01 -7.74
N ALA A 23 2.39 -1.18 -9.05
CA ALA A 23 2.00 -0.25 -10.11
C ALA A 23 0.47 -0.14 -10.23
N ALA A 24 -0.26 -1.17 -9.79
CA ALA A 24 -1.69 -1.13 -9.58
C ALA A 24 -1.98 -0.82 -8.09
N PRO A 25 -2.35 0.41 -7.74
CA PRO A 25 -2.55 0.81 -6.34
C PRO A 25 -3.67 -0.01 -5.68
N PRO A 26 -3.48 -0.53 -4.46
CA PRO A 26 -4.53 -1.26 -3.75
C PRO A 26 -5.65 -0.32 -3.31
N ARG A 27 -6.84 -0.89 -3.10
CA ARG A 27 -7.93 -0.20 -2.39
C ARG A 27 -8.01 -0.74 -0.97
N TYR A 28 -8.07 0.14 0.03
CA TYR A 28 -8.31 -0.28 1.42
C TYR A 28 -9.80 -0.32 1.68
N VAL A 29 -10.28 -1.45 2.17
CA VAL A 29 -11.67 -1.67 2.56
C VAL A 29 -11.70 -1.86 4.06
N THR A 30 -12.41 -0.98 4.76
CA THR A 30 -12.60 -1.05 6.21
C THR A 30 -13.97 -1.64 6.51
N THR A 31 -14.06 -2.58 7.45
CA THR A 31 -15.33 -3.15 7.92
C THR A 31 -15.89 -2.34 9.08
N ASP A 32 -17.17 -2.53 9.39
CA ASP A 32 -17.84 -1.89 10.55
C ASP A 32 -17.17 -2.22 11.89
N ARG A 33 -16.44 -3.34 11.96
CA ARG A 33 -15.66 -3.77 13.13
C ARG A 33 -14.24 -3.19 13.17
N GLY A 34 -13.88 -2.33 12.21
CA GLY A 34 -12.59 -1.65 12.15
C GLY A 34 -11.45 -2.47 11.51
N SER A 35 -11.73 -3.66 10.97
CA SER A 35 -10.71 -4.43 10.25
C SER A 35 -10.48 -3.85 8.86
N VAL A 36 -9.22 -3.75 8.43
CA VAL A 36 -8.85 -3.23 7.11
C VAL A 36 -8.35 -4.38 6.23
N PHE A 37 -8.81 -4.42 4.98
CA PHE A 37 -8.40 -5.37 3.96
C PHE A 37 -7.89 -4.66 2.72
N ILE A 38 -6.84 -5.22 2.11
CA ILE A 38 -6.29 -4.79 0.81
C ILE A 38 -7.06 -5.46 -0.34
N TYR A 39 -7.84 -4.70 -1.09
CA TYR A 39 -8.49 -5.17 -2.30
C TYR A 39 -7.57 -4.96 -3.52
N CYS A 40 -7.33 -6.03 -4.29
CA CYS A 40 -6.53 -5.97 -5.50
C CYS A 40 -7.42 -5.62 -6.71
N PRO A 41 -7.20 -4.46 -7.36
CA PRO A 41 -8.02 -4.06 -8.51
C PRO A 41 -7.72 -4.90 -9.77
N VAL A 42 -6.52 -5.48 -9.89
CA VAL A 42 -6.12 -6.29 -11.06
C VAL A 42 -6.93 -7.59 -11.14
N PHE A 43 -7.12 -8.25 -10.00
CA PHE A 43 -7.88 -9.51 -9.93
C PHE A 43 -9.33 -9.31 -9.47
N GLY A 44 -9.70 -8.11 -9.06
CA GLY A 44 -11.01 -7.81 -8.51
C GLY A 44 -11.35 -8.58 -7.21
N LYS A 45 -10.35 -8.93 -6.39
CA LYS A 45 -10.52 -9.80 -5.22
C LYS A 45 -9.67 -9.39 -4.01
N TYR A 46 -9.95 -10.02 -2.87
CA TYR A 46 -9.16 -9.93 -1.63
C TYR A 46 -8.15 -11.09 -1.57
N PRO A 47 -6.87 -10.91 -1.93
CA PRO A 47 -5.85 -11.94 -1.75
C PRO A 47 -5.62 -12.22 -0.25
N PRO A 48 -5.07 -13.40 0.13
CA PRO A 48 -4.62 -13.68 1.49
C PRO A 48 -3.65 -12.61 1.99
N GLN A 49 -3.87 -12.10 3.20
CA GLN A 49 -3.12 -10.96 3.74
C GLN A 49 -2.28 -11.38 4.94
N PRO A 50 -1.00 -10.98 4.99
CA PRO A 50 -0.32 -10.06 4.05
C PRO A 50 0.06 -10.67 2.69
N VAL A 51 0.08 -9.83 1.64
CA VAL A 51 0.45 -10.27 0.28
C VAL A 51 1.97 -10.21 0.11
N THR A 52 2.66 -11.27 0.49
CA THR A 52 4.13 -11.37 0.38
C THR A 52 4.60 -11.98 -0.95
N ALA A 53 3.69 -12.59 -1.71
CA ALA A 53 3.94 -13.14 -3.04
C ALA A 53 2.75 -12.88 -3.97
N CYS A 54 3.00 -12.35 -5.18
CA CYS A 54 1.97 -12.07 -6.17
C CYS A 54 2.53 -12.19 -7.59
N SER A 55 1.95 -13.08 -8.41
CA SER A 55 2.39 -13.31 -9.80
C SER A 55 2.13 -12.12 -10.73
N ALA A 56 1.13 -11.31 -10.42
CA ALA A 56 0.81 -10.08 -11.17
C ALA A 56 1.49 -8.82 -10.59
N PHE A 57 2.38 -8.98 -9.60
CA PHE A 57 3.09 -7.83 -9.05
C PHE A 57 3.94 -7.15 -10.12
N ARG A 58 3.82 -5.83 -10.18
CA ARG A 58 4.64 -4.93 -10.98
C ARG A 58 5.04 -3.77 -10.07
N PRO A 59 6.32 -3.45 -9.89
CA PRO A 59 6.71 -2.34 -9.03
C PRO A 59 6.25 -1.00 -9.64
N ARG A 60 5.79 -0.09 -8.80
CA ARG A 60 5.50 1.29 -9.21
C ARG A 60 6.82 1.97 -9.61
N PRO A 61 6.87 2.72 -10.72
CA PRO A 61 8.05 3.52 -11.04
C PRO A 61 8.33 4.51 -9.90
N ALA A 62 9.62 4.64 -9.54
CA ALA A 62 10.02 5.61 -8.54
C ALA A 62 9.68 7.03 -9.04
N PRO A 63 9.34 7.97 -8.13
CA PRO A 63 9.04 9.35 -8.52
C PRO A 63 10.24 10.14 -9.09
N SER A 64 11.41 9.53 -9.25
CA SER A 64 12.64 10.19 -9.71
C SER A 64 12.84 10.29 -11.23
N ASP A 65 11.89 9.81 -12.04
CA ASP A 65 11.93 9.93 -13.51
C ASP A 65 11.08 11.10 -14.06
N ALA A 66 10.57 11.99 -13.22
CA ALA A 66 10.02 13.26 -13.68
C ALA A 66 11.17 14.28 -13.83
N PRO A 67 11.51 14.77 -15.04
CA PRO A 67 12.40 15.91 -15.17
C PRO A 67 11.75 17.08 -14.42
N SER A 68 12.44 17.55 -13.38
CA SER A 68 12.11 18.82 -12.75
C SER A 68 12.60 19.91 -13.70
N ASP A 69 11.66 20.63 -14.32
CA ASP A 69 11.90 21.89 -15.03
C ASP A 69 11.54 23.05 -14.09
#